data_AF-A0A7J2TAZ2-F1
#
_entry.id   AF-A0A7J2TAZ2-F1
#
_cell.length_a   1.000
_cell.length_b   1.000
_cell.length_c   1.000
_cell.angle_alpha   90.00
_cell.angle_beta   90.00
_cell.angle_gamma   90.00
#
_symmetry.space_group_name_H-M   'P 1'
#
loop_
_entity.id
_entity.type
_entity.pdbx_description
1 polymer ?
#
loop_
_entity_poly.entity_id
_entity_poly.type
_entity_poly.pdbx_seq_one_letter_code
_entity_poly.pdbx_strand_id
1 'polypeptide(L)'
;MPEVPEYIVNDKLAEILSLELGIDARAERIKGMKRPDIKCYYRGLIIGIEASYSRSDAERDAQKRIEQGLVDVALALWIKTPYRDVSEQKLYEAIKNSKFDVKVFVPVELAGTLIPFIEKGIKKKVEEVTGWFVDIDLPTLKNIIENSVELLVKEEEIVKLLSEVREKVDDFIKVLATLDTRNVIRRKIYYILYKLYGLSVAEAEVPEVAFGHAALSILLSATFYEHIRAKHNELDPLTIYIEKYGALEGFRKALKELLKIDYRTATETTLNIIDALPPNMEYRVRTLVELGIKISSNKGLLKKDFAGRVYHGITGDIALRKGFATFYTEVPAAYLLATLAVHSLLNLDKRDVRYLSREEALKLVEKIKDIKVGDFACGSGTLLTASYSALMRLATMLRYYHYLEDLNIDEVGKNLIEEGIYGIDALRYASQITAINLALIGPSNIARENVYTIYLGYIPDKNKIWL
;
A
#
# COMPACT_ATOMS: atom_id res chain seq x y z
N MET A 1 11.05 30.40 38.01
CA MET A 1 10.80 28.94 38.12
C MET A 1 11.28 28.33 36.83
N PRO A 2 11.95 27.16 36.87
CA PRO A 2 12.37 26.48 35.65
C PRO A 2 11.15 26.12 34.79
N GLU A 3 11.37 26.09 33.48
CA GLU A 3 10.37 25.65 32.51
C GLU A 3 10.33 24.12 32.49
N VAL A 4 9.15 23.56 32.28
CA VAL A 4 8.97 22.11 32.14
C VAL A 4 9.55 21.67 30.80
N PRO A 5 10.49 20.72 30.77
CA PRO A 5 10.99 20.16 29.53
C PRO A 5 9.88 19.59 28.63
N GLU A 6 9.99 19.77 27.32
CA GLU A 6 9.02 19.28 26.32
C GLU A 6 8.70 17.79 26.50
N TYR A 7 9.69 16.97 26.89
CA TYR A 7 9.45 15.54 27.09
C TYR A 7 8.42 15.21 28.18
N ILE A 8 8.36 16.02 29.24
CA ILE A 8 7.37 15.86 30.32
C ILE A 8 6.01 16.32 29.82
N VAL A 9 5.97 17.40 29.04
CA VAL A 9 4.73 17.89 28.42
C VAL A 9 4.16 16.84 27.49
N ASN A 10 4.99 16.22 26.65
CA ASN A 10 4.57 15.22 25.68
C ASN A 10 4.07 13.93 26.35
N ASP A 11 4.71 13.51 27.45
CA ASP A 11 4.24 12.40 28.33
C ASP A 11 2.83 12.66 28.86
N LYS A 12 2.61 13.87 29.39
CA LYS A 12 1.30 14.29 29.90
C LYS A 12 0.25 14.49 28.81
N LEU A 13 0.65 15.01 27.66
CA LEU A 13 -0.25 15.20 26.52
C LEU A 13 -0.72 13.84 25.97
N ALA A 14 0.17 12.85 25.87
CA ALA A 14 -0.20 11.48 25.52
C ALA A 14 -1.15 10.84 26.54
N GLU A 15 -0.91 11.06 27.83
CA GLU A 15 -1.80 10.62 28.91
C GLU A 15 -3.19 11.23 28.80
N ILE A 16 -3.31 12.55 28.58
CA ILE A 16 -4.61 13.24 28.41
C ILE A 16 -5.34 12.72 27.17
N LEU A 17 -4.63 12.58 26.04
CA LEU A 17 -5.20 12.06 24.79
C LEU A 17 -5.76 10.64 24.99
N SER A 18 -5.09 9.80 25.78
CA SER A 18 -5.53 8.44 26.09
C SER A 18 -6.69 8.39 27.06
N LEU A 19 -6.54 9.01 28.24
CA LEU A 19 -7.48 8.83 29.34
C LEU A 19 -8.79 9.61 29.14
N GLU A 20 -8.72 10.81 28.56
CA GLU A 20 -9.88 11.69 28.45
C GLU A 20 -10.50 11.72 27.05
N LEU A 21 -9.67 11.53 26.02
CA LEU A 21 -10.08 11.69 24.63
C LEU A 21 -10.20 10.37 23.87
N GLY A 22 -9.85 9.25 24.52
CA GLY A 22 -10.03 7.90 23.98
C GLY A 22 -9.16 7.59 22.75
N ILE A 23 -8.07 8.33 22.55
CA ILE A 23 -7.08 8.08 21.51
C ILE A 23 -5.95 7.27 22.14
N ASP A 24 -5.65 6.03 21.68
CA ASP A 24 -4.49 5.26 22.19
C ASP A 24 -3.20 6.00 21.84
N ALA A 25 -2.75 6.86 22.74
CA ALA A 25 -1.64 7.77 22.57
C ALA A 25 -0.53 7.43 23.57
N ARG A 26 0.69 7.30 23.06
CA ARG A 26 1.85 6.92 23.88
C ARG A 26 2.97 7.90 23.62
N ALA A 27 3.56 8.41 24.70
CA ALA A 27 4.82 9.13 24.58
C ALA A 27 5.94 8.13 24.28
N GLU A 28 6.65 8.38 23.19
CA GLU A 28 7.74 7.53 22.75
C GLU A 28 9.03 7.92 23.46
N ARG A 29 9.36 7.21 24.54
CA ARG A 29 10.67 7.37 25.18
C ARG A 29 11.73 6.64 24.36
N ILE A 30 12.50 7.39 23.58
CA ILE A 30 13.67 6.85 22.88
C ILE A 30 14.91 7.06 23.76
N LYS A 31 15.77 6.06 23.94
CA LYS A 31 17.03 6.19 24.72
C LYS A 31 18.03 7.12 24.00
N GLY A 32 18.10 8.41 24.33
CA GLY A 32 19.08 9.35 23.75
C GLY A 32 18.63 10.81 23.75
N MET A 33 19.38 11.69 23.06
CA MET A 33 19.11 13.14 22.95
C MET A 33 17.95 13.52 21.99
N LYS A 34 17.10 12.57 21.56
CA LYS A 34 15.89 12.94 20.79
C LYS A 34 14.71 13.17 21.72
N ARG A 35 13.98 14.24 21.43
CA ARG A 35 12.76 14.65 22.14
C ARG A 35 11.75 13.50 22.00
N PRO A 36 11.04 13.09 23.06
CA PRO A 36 10.03 12.05 22.94
C PRO A 36 8.77 12.66 22.36
N ASP A 37 8.38 12.12 21.22
CA ASP A 37 7.19 12.53 20.49
C ASP A 37 6.00 11.65 20.86
N ILE A 38 4.80 12.06 20.47
CA ILE A 38 3.58 11.30 20.79
C ILE A 38 3.20 10.47 19.58
N LYS A 39 2.90 9.20 19.81
CA LYS A 39 2.38 8.30 18.78
C LYS A 39 0.99 7.84 19.17
N CYS A 40 0.03 8.11 18.31
CA CYS A 40 -1.35 7.68 18.47
C CYS A 40 -1.66 6.54 17.51
N TYR A 41 -2.35 5.52 18.00
CA TYR A 41 -2.92 4.45 17.21
C TYR A 41 -4.42 4.67 17.13
N TYR A 42 -4.93 4.97 15.93
CA TYR A 42 -6.34 5.28 15.75
C TYR A 42 -6.88 4.62 14.48
N ARG A 43 -7.86 3.72 14.66
CA ARG A 43 -8.49 2.92 13.58
C ARG A 43 -7.50 2.21 12.65
N GLY A 44 -6.44 1.63 13.22
CA GLY A 44 -5.42 0.89 12.46
C GLY A 44 -4.37 1.76 11.77
N LEU A 45 -4.52 3.09 11.81
CA LEU A 45 -3.52 4.04 11.37
C LEU A 45 -2.64 4.50 12.53
N ILE A 46 -1.41 4.85 12.20
CA ILE A 46 -0.41 5.41 13.09
C ILE A 46 -0.35 6.91 12.84
N ILE A 47 -0.45 7.69 13.92
CA ILE A 47 -0.42 9.14 13.87
C ILE A 47 0.74 9.62 14.75
N GLY A 48 1.63 10.45 14.20
CA GLY A 48 2.66 11.15 14.96
C GLY A 48 2.17 12.53 15.38
N ILE A 49 2.42 12.93 16.62
CA ILE A 49 2.23 14.31 17.07
C ILE A 49 3.58 14.81 17.60
N GLU A 50 4.13 15.79 16.90
CA GLU A 50 5.39 16.46 17.19
C GLU A 50 5.11 17.73 17.97
N ALA A 51 5.10 17.62 19.30
CA ALA A 51 4.84 18.73 20.19
C ALA A 51 6.13 19.44 20.61
N SER A 52 6.23 20.75 20.35
CA SER A 52 7.43 21.55 20.61
C SER A 52 7.08 22.99 21.02
N TYR A 53 7.91 23.62 21.84
CA TYR A 53 7.87 25.07 22.09
C TYR A 53 8.34 25.87 20.86
N SER A 54 9.05 25.22 19.93
CA SER A 54 9.49 25.80 18.66
C SER A 54 8.59 25.33 17.52
N ARG A 55 7.88 26.29 16.91
CA ARG A 55 7.00 26.03 15.76
C ARG A 55 7.74 25.38 14.59
N SER A 56 8.95 25.85 14.29
CA SER A 56 9.76 25.33 13.18
C SER A 56 10.32 23.93 13.46
N ASP A 57 10.62 23.62 14.73
CA ASP A 57 11.05 22.26 15.10
C ASP A 57 9.91 21.27 14.95
N ALA A 58 8.73 21.56 15.52
CA ALA A 58 7.53 20.74 15.36
C ALA A 58 7.22 20.47 13.88
N GLU A 59 7.32 21.50 13.04
CA GLU A 59 7.03 21.39 11.61
C GLU A 59 8.01 20.45 10.89
N ARG A 60 9.31 20.67 11.08
CA ARG A 60 10.38 19.90 10.44
C ARG A 60 10.33 18.44 10.88
N ASP A 61 10.10 18.20 12.15
CA ASP A 61 10.12 16.85 12.71
C ASP A 61 8.86 16.06 12.27
N ALA A 62 7.71 16.74 12.13
CA ALA A 62 6.48 16.12 11.64
C ALA A 62 6.60 15.74 10.16
N GLN A 63 7.16 16.64 9.37
CA GLN A 63 7.43 16.38 7.96
C GLN A 63 8.36 15.18 7.77
N LYS A 64 9.46 15.12 8.53
CA LYS A 64 10.41 13.99 8.48
C LYS A 64 9.73 12.65 8.77
N ARG A 65 8.83 12.59 9.76
CA ARG A 65 8.12 11.35 10.11
C ARG A 65 7.24 10.81 8.98
N ILE A 66 6.55 11.71 8.29
CA ILE A 66 5.75 11.36 7.12
C ILE A 66 6.63 10.89 5.96
N GLU A 67 7.71 11.62 5.66
CA GLU A 67 8.64 11.25 4.59
C GLU A 67 9.34 9.91 4.85
N GLN A 68 9.62 9.58 6.12
CA GLN A 68 10.22 8.31 6.54
C GLN A 68 9.22 7.14 6.61
N GLY A 69 7.92 7.39 6.42
CA GLY A 69 6.87 6.37 6.53
C GLY A 69 6.71 5.81 7.95
N LEU A 70 7.08 6.57 8.98
CA LEU A 70 6.94 6.18 10.38
C LEU A 70 5.49 6.21 10.86
N VAL A 71 4.70 7.08 10.24
CA VAL A 71 3.31 7.39 10.59
C VAL A 71 2.50 7.61 9.30
N ASP A 72 1.21 7.34 9.35
CA ASP A 72 0.26 7.60 8.25
C ASP A 72 -0.18 9.07 8.20
N VAL A 73 -0.21 9.73 9.37
CA VAL A 73 -0.44 11.18 9.56
C VAL A 73 0.59 11.72 10.54
N ALA A 74 1.17 12.88 10.30
CA ALA A 74 1.91 13.62 11.32
C ALA A 74 1.24 14.96 11.62
N LEU A 75 1.25 15.37 12.88
CA LEU A 75 0.73 16.64 13.34
C LEU A 75 1.88 17.37 14.00
N ALA A 76 2.29 18.51 13.42
CA ALA A 76 3.16 19.44 14.13
C ALA A 76 2.29 20.21 15.11
N LEU A 77 2.61 20.15 16.41
CA LEU A 77 1.86 20.82 17.47
C LEU A 77 2.77 21.84 18.16
N TRP A 78 2.45 23.12 17.99
CA TRP A 78 3.20 24.20 18.60
C TRP A 78 2.60 24.57 19.96
N ILE A 79 3.42 24.44 21.00
CA ILE A 79 3.13 24.87 22.35
C ILE A 79 3.54 26.33 22.49
N LYS A 80 2.56 27.24 22.50
CA LYS A 80 2.79 28.70 22.45
C LYS A 80 3.54 29.26 23.65
N THR A 81 3.30 28.68 24.83
CA THR A 81 3.82 29.18 26.09
C THR A 81 4.43 28.03 26.89
N PRO A 82 5.70 28.13 27.31
CA PRO A 82 6.31 27.15 28.18
C PRO A 82 5.56 26.97 29.50
N TYR A 83 5.41 25.72 29.93
CA TYR A 83 4.79 25.41 31.21
C TYR A 83 5.76 25.66 32.35
N ARG A 84 5.24 26.15 33.48
CA ARG A 84 6.03 26.32 34.71
C ARG A 84 6.16 24.99 35.42
N ASP A 85 7.29 24.77 36.07
CA ASP A 85 7.50 23.63 36.95
C ASP A 85 6.56 23.71 38.17
N VAL A 86 5.52 22.89 38.15
CA VAL A 86 4.45 22.80 39.15
C VAL A 86 4.15 21.34 39.43
N SER A 87 3.39 21.06 40.51
CA SER A 87 2.94 19.70 40.82
C SER A 87 2.25 19.03 39.63
N GLU A 88 2.43 17.72 39.49
CA GLU A 88 1.92 16.92 38.37
C GLU A 88 0.45 17.19 38.02
N GLN A 89 -0.44 17.24 39.03
CA GLN A 89 -1.86 17.52 38.81
C GLN A 89 -2.12 18.94 38.24
N LYS A 90 -1.34 19.94 38.67
CA LYS A 90 -1.45 21.31 38.15
C LYS A 90 -0.90 21.42 36.74
N LEU A 91 0.16 20.67 36.42
CA LEU A 91 0.71 20.61 35.07
C LEU A 91 -0.28 19.94 34.12
N TYR A 92 -0.89 18.84 34.55
CA TYR A 92 -1.93 18.14 33.81
C TYR A 92 -3.10 19.07 33.47
N GLU A 93 -3.64 19.79 34.45
CA GLU A 93 -4.70 20.78 34.23
C GLU A 93 -4.25 21.96 33.36
N ALA A 94 -3.01 22.42 33.49
CA ALA A 94 -2.47 23.48 32.65
C ALA A 94 -2.41 23.05 31.18
N ILE A 95 -1.89 21.86 30.88
CA ILE A 95 -1.80 21.30 29.53
C ILE A 95 -3.21 21.09 28.96
N LYS A 96 -4.10 20.48 29.75
CA LYS A 96 -5.49 20.22 29.36
C LYS A 96 -6.25 21.48 28.93
N ASN A 97 -6.05 22.58 29.64
CA ASN A 97 -6.73 23.85 29.38
C ASN A 97 -5.97 24.77 28.41
N SER A 98 -4.86 24.31 27.83
CA SER A 98 -4.06 25.10 26.90
C SER A 98 -4.62 25.12 25.48
N LYS A 99 -4.14 26.10 24.72
CA LYS A 99 -4.37 26.21 23.28
C LYS A 99 -3.04 26.04 22.54
N PHE A 100 -3.12 25.36 21.40
CA PHE A 100 -1.98 25.01 20.56
C PHE A 100 -2.23 25.55 19.16
N ASP A 101 -1.18 25.61 18.34
CA ASP A 101 -1.36 25.64 16.90
C ASP A 101 -0.97 24.27 16.35
N VAL A 102 -1.65 23.79 15.31
CA VAL A 102 -1.34 22.49 14.70
C VAL A 102 -1.30 22.59 13.18
N LYS A 103 -0.35 21.91 12.57
CA LYS A 103 -0.29 21.69 11.14
C LYS A 103 -0.29 20.20 10.85
N VAL A 104 -1.12 19.80 9.89
CA VAL A 104 -1.30 18.40 9.51
C VAL A 104 -0.44 18.09 8.30
N PHE A 105 0.36 17.04 8.41
CA PHE A 105 1.19 16.48 7.37
C PHE A 105 0.66 15.10 6.99
N VAL A 106 0.47 14.92 5.70
CA VAL A 106 0.13 13.65 5.06
C VAL A 106 1.00 13.48 3.82
N PRO A 107 1.07 12.27 3.24
CA PRO A 107 1.71 12.08 1.94
C PRO A 107 1.19 13.11 0.93
N VAL A 108 2.10 13.68 0.13
CA VAL A 108 1.86 14.84 -0.76
C VAL A 108 0.63 14.63 -1.67
N GLU A 109 0.35 13.39 -2.01
CA GLU A 109 -0.77 12.97 -2.86
C GLU A 109 -2.15 13.21 -2.23
N LEU A 110 -2.22 13.35 -0.89
CA LEU A 110 -3.44 13.53 -0.11
C LEU A 110 -3.61 14.96 0.42
N ALA A 111 -2.57 15.78 0.32
CA ALA A 111 -2.55 17.12 0.90
C ALA A 111 -3.62 18.05 0.27
N GLY A 112 -3.90 17.89 -1.02
CA GLY A 112 -4.84 18.74 -1.77
C GLY A 112 -6.32 18.54 -1.40
N THR A 113 -6.70 17.35 -0.91
CA THR A 113 -8.08 17.04 -0.52
C THR A 113 -8.28 17.06 1.00
N LEU A 114 -7.22 16.86 1.77
CA LEU A 114 -7.27 16.77 3.22
C LEU A 114 -7.56 18.07 3.94
N ILE A 115 -6.83 19.14 3.62
CA ILE A 115 -7.01 20.42 4.30
C ILE A 115 -8.46 20.91 4.15
N PRO A 116 -9.06 20.99 2.95
CA PRO A 116 -10.45 21.42 2.79
C PRO A 116 -11.47 20.52 3.50
N PHE A 117 -11.18 19.21 3.58
CA PHE A 117 -12.04 18.25 4.27
C PHE A 117 -12.03 18.48 5.79
N ILE A 118 -10.84 18.63 6.38
CA ILE A 118 -10.69 18.94 7.80
C ILE A 118 -11.36 20.29 8.11
N GLU A 119 -11.12 21.34 7.32
CA GLU A 119 -11.72 22.66 7.53
C GLU A 119 -13.25 22.61 7.58
N LYS A 120 -13.86 21.79 6.72
CA LYS A 120 -15.31 21.56 6.69
C LYS A 120 -15.79 20.78 7.92
N GLY A 121 -15.04 19.76 8.34
CA GLY A 121 -15.38 18.91 9.49
C GLY A 121 -15.28 19.64 10.83
N ILE A 122 -14.27 20.49 11.01
CA ILE A 122 -14.01 21.20 12.29
C ILE A 122 -14.52 22.65 12.28
N LYS A 123 -15.08 23.14 11.17
CA LYS A 123 -15.55 24.53 10.98
C LYS A 123 -14.50 25.60 11.33
N LYS A 124 -13.23 25.31 11.04
CA LYS A 124 -12.09 26.20 11.31
C LYS A 124 -11.16 26.19 10.11
N LYS A 125 -10.80 27.38 9.64
CA LYS A 125 -9.93 27.54 8.48
C LYS A 125 -8.46 27.50 8.88
N VAL A 126 -7.65 27.00 7.98
CA VAL A 126 -6.20 27.08 8.04
C VAL A 126 -5.76 28.49 7.64
N GLU A 127 -4.71 29.00 8.27
CA GLU A 127 -4.06 30.21 7.76
C GLU A 127 -3.42 29.93 6.40
N GLU A 128 -3.96 30.52 5.32
CA GLU A 128 -3.49 30.30 3.94
C GLU A 128 -1.99 30.55 3.74
N VAL A 129 -1.40 31.45 4.54
CA VAL A 129 0.02 31.81 4.47
C VAL A 129 0.92 30.75 5.12
N THR A 130 0.46 30.08 6.18
CA THR A 130 1.33 29.23 7.03
C THR A 130 0.96 27.75 7.00
N GLY A 131 -0.30 27.43 6.71
CA GLY A 131 -0.82 26.06 6.74
C GLY A 131 -1.21 25.55 8.14
N TRP A 132 -1.31 26.43 9.15
CA TRP A 132 -1.61 26.05 10.54
C TRP A 132 -3.07 26.31 10.94
N PHE A 133 -3.63 25.41 11.74
CA PHE A 133 -4.83 25.62 12.56
C PHE A 133 -4.42 26.33 13.85
N VAL A 134 -4.91 27.54 14.08
CA VAL A 134 -4.46 28.40 15.17
C VAL A 134 -5.39 28.35 16.39
N ASP A 135 -4.88 28.33 17.61
CA ASP A 135 -5.65 28.37 18.88
C ASP A 135 -6.66 27.22 19.02
N ILE A 136 -6.18 26.00 18.90
CA ILE A 136 -6.95 24.77 19.05
C ILE A 136 -6.74 24.15 20.42
N ASP A 137 -7.82 23.68 21.02
CA ASP A 137 -7.81 22.88 22.25
C ASP A 137 -7.69 21.39 21.94
N LEU A 138 -7.50 20.58 22.98
CA LEU A 138 -7.36 19.14 22.84
C LEU A 138 -8.60 18.44 22.24
N PRO A 139 -9.85 18.82 22.55
CA PRO A 139 -11.02 18.31 21.83
C PRO A 139 -10.98 18.61 20.33
N THR A 140 -10.54 19.81 19.93
CA THR A 140 -10.39 20.15 18.51
C THR A 140 -9.23 19.37 17.87
N LEU A 141 -8.13 19.16 18.59
CA LEU A 141 -7.03 18.29 18.15
C LEU A 141 -7.52 16.85 17.91
N LYS A 142 -8.36 16.31 18.82
CA LYS A 142 -9.03 15.02 18.61
C LYS A 142 -9.85 15.04 17.32
N ASN A 143 -10.65 16.07 17.08
CA ASN A 143 -11.44 16.17 15.85
C ASN A 143 -10.54 16.24 14.59
N ILE A 144 -9.41 16.95 14.65
CA ILE A 144 -8.43 16.98 13.55
C ILE A 144 -7.88 15.58 13.29
N ILE A 145 -7.50 14.84 14.34
CA ILE A 145 -7.05 13.45 14.26
C ILE A 145 -8.13 12.56 13.63
N GLU A 146 -9.37 12.65 14.12
CA GLU A 146 -10.48 11.83 13.65
C GLU A 146 -10.82 12.12 12.19
N ASN A 147 -10.89 13.39 11.79
CA ASN A 147 -11.17 13.78 10.40
C ASN A 147 -10.00 13.44 9.47
N SER A 148 -8.76 13.52 9.97
CA SER A 148 -7.57 13.12 9.20
C SER A 148 -7.60 11.63 8.90
N VAL A 149 -7.89 10.83 9.92
CA VAL A 149 -8.08 9.39 9.75
C VAL A 149 -9.29 9.10 8.90
N GLU A 150 -10.41 9.78 9.10
CA GLU A 150 -11.63 9.57 8.31
C GLU A 150 -11.38 9.80 6.82
N LEU A 151 -10.63 10.82 6.42
CA LEU A 151 -10.26 10.99 5.00
C LEU A 151 -9.25 9.94 4.53
N LEU A 152 -8.24 9.58 5.33
CA LEU A 152 -7.32 8.50 4.96
C LEU A 152 -7.99 7.13 4.85
N VAL A 153 -9.09 6.97 5.59
CA VAL A 153 -9.99 5.82 5.62
C VAL A 153 -11.16 6.02 4.67
N LYS A 154 -11.31 7.18 4.01
CA LYS A 154 -12.43 7.43 3.09
C LYS A 154 -12.27 6.48 1.91
N GLU A 155 -12.96 5.36 2.07
CA GLU A 155 -13.26 4.43 1.03
C GLU A 155 -13.89 5.14 -0.15
N GLU A 156 -14.53 6.31 0.00
CA GLU A 156 -15.17 7.04 -1.11
C GLU A 156 -14.28 7.24 -2.35
N GLU A 157 -13.01 7.64 -2.22
CA GLU A 157 -12.12 7.79 -3.39
C GLU A 157 -11.75 6.43 -3.99
N ILE A 158 -11.47 5.44 -3.14
CA ILE A 158 -11.19 4.06 -3.54
C ILE A 158 -12.44 3.43 -4.17
N VAL A 159 -13.63 3.68 -3.65
CA VAL A 159 -14.93 3.18 -4.09
C VAL A 159 -15.31 3.80 -5.42
N LYS A 160 -15.09 5.11 -5.59
CA LYS A 160 -15.22 5.78 -6.89
C LYS A 160 -14.28 5.17 -7.92
N LEU A 161 -13.01 4.98 -7.56
CA LEU A 161 -12.03 4.36 -8.45
C LEU A 161 -12.40 2.90 -8.78
N LEU A 162 -12.76 2.09 -7.79
CA LEU A 162 -13.22 0.71 -7.98
C LEU A 162 -14.51 0.65 -8.81
N SER A 163 -15.40 1.63 -8.67
CA SER A 163 -16.59 1.78 -9.52
C SER A 163 -16.20 2.07 -10.97
N GLU A 164 -15.26 2.98 -11.19
CA GLU A 164 -14.73 3.30 -12.52
C GLU A 164 -14.03 2.09 -13.15
N VAL A 165 -13.23 1.33 -12.37
CA VAL A 165 -12.62 0.08 -12.83
C VAL A 165 -13.70 -0.92 -13.24
N ARG A 166 -14.71 -1.15 -12.40
CA ARG A 166 -15.83 -2.05 -12.71
C ARG A 166 -16.54 -1.66 -14.01
N GLU A 167 -16.84 -0.38 -14.19
CA GLU A 167 -17.48 0.13 -15.40
C GLU A 167 -16.63 -0.16 -16.66
N LYS A 168 -15.33 0.14 -16.63
CA LYS A 168 -14.44 -0.09 -17.78
C LYS A 168 -14.23 -1.58 -18.07
N VAL A 169 -14.13 -2.40 -17.03
CA VAL A 169 -14.03 -3.86 -17.17
C VAL A 169 -15.33 -4.44 -17.75
N ASP A 170 -16.49 -3.98 -17.28
CA ASP A 170 -17.79 -4.42 -17.82
C ASP A 170 -17.98 -4.02 -19.28
N ASP A 171 -17.58 -2.80 -19.68
CA ASP A 171 -17.60 -2.39 -21.11
C ASP A 171 -16.67 -3.26 -21.95
N PHE A 172 -15.46 -3.54 -21.46
CA PHE A 172 -14.52 -4.44 -22.12
C PHE A 172 -15.13 -5.84 -22.33
N ILE A 173 -15.73 -6.42 -21.28
CA ILE A 173 -16.37 -7.75 -21.34
C ILE A 173 -17.51 -7.76 -22.36
N LYS A 174 -18.43 -6.79 -22.29
CA LYS A 174 -19.61 -6.72 -23.17
C LYS A 174 -19.23 -6.64 -24.64
N VAL A 175 -18.25 -5.79 -24.96
CA VAL A 175 -17.81 -5.58 -26.34
C VAL A 175 -17.08 -6.79 -26.86
N LEU A 176 -16.17 -7.37 -26.08
CA LEU A 176 -15.42 -8.56 -26.50
C LEU A 176 -16.34 -9.77 -26.67
N ALA A 177 -17.33 -9.95 -25.79
CA ALA A 177 -18.35 -10.99 -25.92
C ALA A 177 -19.20 -10.84 -27.18
N THR A 178 -19.51 -9.60 -27.59
CA THR A 178 -20.24 -9.33 -28.84
C THR A 178 -19.41 -9.68 -30.07
N LEU A 179 -18.09 -9.45 -30.01
CA LEU A 179 -17.16 -9.75 -31.10
C LEU A 179 -16.84 -11.25 -31.21
N ASP A 180 -16.84 -11.99 -30.10
CA ASP A 180 -16.45 -13.40 -30.05
C ASP A 180 -17.58 -14.39 -30.37
N THR A 181 -18.27 -14.17 -31.49
CA THR A 181 -19.42 -15.00 -31.92
C THR A 181 -19.09 -16.49 -32.11
N ARG A 182 -17.82 -16.84 -32.32
CA ARG A 182 -17.34 -18.22 -32.54
C ARG A 182 -16.54 -18.79 -31.37
N ASN A 183 -16.49 -18.11 -30.22
CA ASN A 183 -15.71 -18.50 -29.03
C ASN A 183 -14.19 -18.66 -29.28
N VAL A 184 -13.65 -18.05 -30.34
CA VAL A 184 -12.23 -18.16 -30.72
C VAL A 184 -11.36 -17.32 -29.78
N ILE A 185 -11.80 -16.10 -29.49
CA ILE A 185 -11.05 -15.17 -28.64
C ILE A 185 -11.05 -15.68 -27.19
N ARG A 186 -12.22 -16.11 -26.69
CA ARG A 186 -12.37 -16.73 -25.36
C ARG A 186 -11.45 -17.94 -25.18
N ARG A 187 -11.41 -18.85 -26.16
CA ARG A 187 -10.52 -20.02 -26.09
C ARG A 187 -9.04 -19.63 -26.02
N LYS A 188 -8.62 -18.62 -26.80
CA LYS A 188 -7.24 -18.10 -26.74
C LYS A 188 -6.94 -17.49 -25.37
N ILE A 189 -7.80 -16.61 -24.87
CA ILE A 189 -7.63 -15.95 -23.57
C ILE A 189 -7.63 -16.98 -22.43
N TYR A 190 -8.54 -17.96 -22.47
CA TYR A 190 -8.56 -19.08 -21.54
C TYR A 190 -7.21 -19.80 -21.51
N TYR A 191 -6.66 -20.15 -22.68
CA TYR A 191 -5.37 -20.80 -22.78
C TYR A 191 -4.20 -19.94 -22.29
N ILE A 192 -4.30 -18.62 -22.38
CA ILE A 192 -3.25 -17.73 -21.87
C ILE A 192 -3.28 -17.67 -20.34
N LEU A 193 -4.47 -17.60 -19.75
CA LEU A 193 -4.67 -17.35 -18.32
C LEU A 193 -4.69 -18.62 -17.46
N TYR A 194 -5.28 -19.71 -17.97
CA TYR A 194 -5.69 -20.89 -17.20
C TYR A 194 -5.16 -22.21 -17.74
N LYS A 195 -4.22 -22.20 -18.70
CA LYS A 195 -3.70 -23.46 -19.26
C LYS A 195 -3.04 -24.31 -18.16
N LEU A 196 -3.84 -25.24 -17.64
CA LEU A 196 -3.44 -26.38 -16.85
C LEU A 196 -3.36 -27.56 -17.82
N TYR A 197 -2.29 -28.35 -17.71
CA TYR A 197 -2.00 -29.40 -18.69
C TYR A 197 -2.80 -30.66 -18.37
N GLY A 198 -4.04 -30.75 -18.85
CA GLY A 198 -4.92 -31.90 -18.62
C GLY A 198 -5.97 -31.69 -17.54
N LEU A 199 -6.17 -30.46 -17.08
CA LEU A 199 -7.26 -30.05 -16.20
C LEU A 199 -7.97 -28.85 -16.84
N SER A 200 -9.31 -28.81 -16.79
CA SER A 200 -10.09 -27.61 -17.12
C SER A 200 -10.65 -27.00 -15.84
N VAL A 201 -10.48 -25.68 -15.69
CA VAL A 201 -11.16 -24.92 -14.63
C VAL A 201 -12.54 -24.53 -15.17
N ALA A 202 -13.59 -25.10 -14.59
CA ALA A 202 -14.99 -24.89 -15.03
C ALA A 202 -15.41 -23.41 -15.01
N GLU A 203 -14.89 -22.64 -14.04
CA GLU A 203 -15.15 -21.21 -13.86
C GLU A 203 -14.66 -20.35 -15.02
N ALA A 204 -13.52 -20.74 -15.60
CA ALA A 204 -12.87 -19.99 -16.66
C ALA A 204 -13.53 -20.20 -18.04
N GLU A 205 -14.38 -21.22 -18.20
CA GLU A 205 -15.17 -21.42 -19.43
C GLU A 205 -16.27 -20.37 -19.60
N VAL A 206 -16.60 -19.63 -18.54
CA VAL A 206 -17.54 -18.50 -18.56
C VAL A 206 -16.86 -17.29 -19.22
N PRO A 207 -17.37 -16.78 -20.37
CA PRO A 207 -16.73 -15.66 -21.10
C PRO A 207 -16.47 -14.44 -20.24
N GLU A 208 -17.39 -14.09 -19.34
CA GLU A 208 -17.29 -12.94 -18.46
C GLU A 208 -16.09 -13.04 -17.50
N VAL A 209 -15.79 -14.24 -17.01
CA VAL A 209 -14.65 -14.49 -16.11
C VAL A 209 -13.33 -14.35 -16.88
N ALA A 210 -13.22 -15.01 -18.04
CA ALA A 210 -12.00 -14.97 -18.85
C ALA A 210 -11.71 -13.56 -19.39
N PHE A 211 -12.72 -12.86 -19.90
CA PHE A 211 -12.58 -11.49 -20.39
C PHE A 211 -12.35 -10.49 -19.26
N GLY A 212 -12.98 -10.69 -18.10
CA GLY A 212 -12.72 -9.86 -16.91
C GLY A 212 -11.27 -9.96 -16.46
N HIS A 213 -10.71 -11.18 -16.39
CA HIS A 213 -9.30 -11.37 -16.07
C HIS A 213 -8.36 -10.78 -17.13
N ALA A 214 -8.73 -10.83 -18.41
CA ALA A 214 -7.98 -10.15 -19.46
C ALA A 214 -7.97 -8.61 -19.29
N ALA A 215 -9.11 -8.01 -18.98
CA ALA A 215 -9.21 -6.58 -18.71
C ALA A 215 -8.40 -6.18 -17.47
N LEU A 216 -8.48 -6.97 -16.40
CA LEU A 216 -7.68 -6.78 -15.18
C LEU A 216 -6.18 -6.87 -15.46
N SER A 217 -5.75 -7.87 -16.22
CA SER A 217 -4.35 -8.03 -16.63
C SER A 217 -3.84 -6.80 -17.36
N ILE A 218 -4.62 -6.24 -18.30
CA ILE A 218 -4.27 -5.02 -19.03
C ILE A 218 -4.14 -3.82 -18.09
N LEU A 219 -5.14 -3.61 -17.24
CA LEU A 219 -5.17 -2.50 -16.28
C LEU A 219 -3.98 -2.56 -15.33
N LEU A 220 -3.77 -3.71 -14.68
CA LEU A 220 -2.72 -3.89 -13.68
C LEU A 220 -1.33 -3.79 -14.31
N SER A 221 -1.12 -4.35 -15.51
CA SER A 221 0.16 -4.18 -16.21
C SER A 221 0.41 -2.74 -16.65
N ALA A 222 -0.64 -1.97 -17.01
CA ALA A 222 -0.48 -0.54 -17.31
C ALA A 222 -0.07 0.24 -16.04
N THR A 223 -0.76 0.01 -14.91
CA THR A 223 -0.38 0.60 -13.62
C THR A 223 1.05 0.22 -13.23
N PHE A 224 1.41 -1.04 -13.39
CA PHE A 224 2.73 -1.57 -13.09
C PHE A 224 3.83 -0.93 -13.93
N TYR A 225 3.65 -0.87 -15.26
CA TYR A 225 4.59 -0.24 -16.17
C TYR A 225 4.87 1.22 -15.77
N GLU A 226 3.80 1.98 -15.51
CA GLU A 226 3.87 3.39 -15.11
C GLU A 226 4.56 3.58 -13.75
N HIS A 227 4.36 2.63 -12.83
CA HIS A 227 5.03 2.63 -11.54
C HIS A 227 6.54 2.38 -11.68
N ILE A 228 6.93 1.35 -12.41
CA ILE A 228 8.34 0.97 -12.61
C ILE A 228 9.10 2.04 -13.39
N ARG A 229 8.53 2.55 -14.49
CA ARG A 229 9.22 3.54 -15.35
C ARG A 229 9.57 4.83 -14.62
N ALA A 230 8.94 5.14 -13.49
CA ALA A 230 9.32 6.30 -12.66
C ALA A 230 10.77 6.25 -12.14
N LYS A 231 11.45 5.09 -12.23
CA LYS A 231 12.87 4.91 -11.90
C LYS A 231 13.75 4.40 -13.05
N HIS A 232 13.14 4.02 -14.17
CA HIS A 232 13.84 3.56 -15.36
C HIS A 232 13.73 4.65 -16.44
N ASN A 233 14.75 5.51 -16.50
CA ASN A 233 14.78 6.64 -17.45
C ASN A 233 14.81 6.18 -18.92
N GLU A 234 15.17 4.92 -19.16
CA GLU A 234 15.12 4.26 -20.46
C GLU A 234 13.69 3.91 -20.92
N LEU A 235 12.70 3.95 -20.03
CA LEU A 235 11.30 3.65 -20.33
C LEU A 235 10.47 4.93 -20.53
N ASP A 236 9.97 5.12 -21.74
CA ASP A 236 9.05 6.23 -22.05
C ASP A 236 7.67 6.06 -21.39
N PRO A 237 6.93 7.15 -21.11
CA PRO A 237 5.54 7.08 -20.66
C PRO A 237 4.60 6.36 -21.63
N LEU A 238 3.58 5.65 -21.11
CA LEU A 238 2.61 4.95 -21.97
C LEU A 238 1.87 5.92 -22.90
N THR A 239 1.62 7.16 -22.47
CA THR A 239 1.00 8.19 -23.29
C THR A 239 1.74 8.39 -24.62
N ILE A 240 3.08 8.44 -24.60
CA ILE A 240 3.91 8.59 -25.81
C ILE A 240 3.71 7.40 -26.76
N TYR A 241 3.70 6.18 -26.23
CA TYR A 241 3.46 4.98 -27.04
C TYR A 241 2.06 4.97 -27.66
N ILE A 242 1.04 5.32 -26.88
CA ILE A 242 -0.37 5.34 -27.31
C ILE A 242 -0.60 6.41 -28.39
N GLU A 243 -0.03 7.60 -28.21
CA GLU A 243 -0.13 8.70 -29.17
C GLU A 243 0.52 8.34 -30.52
N LYS A 244 1.68 7.67 -30.47
CA LYS A 244 2.47 7.36 -31.66
C LYS A 244 1.97 6.14 -32.44
N TYR A 245 1.49 5.11 -31.74
CA TYR A 245 1.20 3.80 -32.33
C TYR A 245 -0.23 3.33 -32.16
N GLY A 246 -1.08 4.09 -31.45
CA GLY A 246 -2.39 3.60 -31.02
C GLY A 246 -2.30 2.82 -29.71
N ALA A 247 -3.43 2.55 -29.06
CA ALA A 247 -3.42 2.01 -27.71
C ALA A 247 -2.98 0.54 -27.66
N LEU A 248 -3.38 -0.25 -28.66
CA LEU A 248 -3.09 -1.68 -28.69
C LEU A 248 -1.62 -1.95 -29.06
N GLU A 249 -1.13 -1.35 -30.15
CA GLU A 249 0.29 -1.48 -30.55
C GLU A 249 1.23 -0.68 -29.65
N GLY A 250 0.80 0.51 -29.18
CA GLY A 250 1.58 1.31 -28.23
C GLY A 250 1.82 0.56 -26.93
N PHE A 251 0.76 0.01 -26.32
CA PHE A 251 0.91 -0.75 -25.09
C PHE A 251 1.74 -2.03 -25.30
N ARG A 252 1.54 -2.74 -26.43
CA ARG A 252 2.38 -3.89 -26.82
C ARG A 252 3.87 -3.53 -26.85
N LYS A 253 4.24 -2.39 -27.46
CA LYS A 253 5.63 -1.94 -27.56
C LYS A 253 6.20 -1.60 -26.19
N ALA A 254 5.45 -0.86 -25.36
CA ALA A 254 5.87 -0.53 -24.00
C ALA A 254 6.16 -1.79 -23.17
N LEU A 255 5.26 -2.78 -23.20
CA LEU A 255 5.46 -4.05 -22.50
C LEU A 255 6.71 -4.81 -23.01
N LYS A 256 7.01 -4.75 -24.31
CA LYS A 256 8.24 -5.35 -24.85
C LYS A 256 9.52 -4.67 -24.37
N GLU A 257 9.50 -3.35 -24.15
CA GLU A 257 10.63 -2.64 -23.53
C GLU A 257 10.77 -3.04 -22.06
N LEU A 258 9.66 -3.17 -21.32
CA LEU A 258 9.67 -3.60 -19.92
C LEU A 258 10.22 -5.04 -19.76
N LEU A 259 9.96 -5.94 -20.71
CA LEU A 259 10.53 -7.30 -20.71
C LEU A 259 12.06 -7.33 -20.82
N LYS A 260 12.69 -6.27 -21.34
CA LYS A 260 14.17 -6.19 -21.41
C LYS A 260 14.79 -5.95 -20.02
N ILE A 261 13.99 -5.59 -19.03
CA ILE A 261 14.38 -5.30 -17.64
C ILE A 261 13.93 -6.43 -16.69
N ASP A 262 13.64 -7.62 -17.25
CA ASP A 262 13.36 -8.89 -16.54
C ASP A 262 12.05 -9.00 -15.72
N TYR A 263 11.08 -8.12 -15.92
CA TYR A 263 9.74 -8.23 -15.32
C TYR A 263 8.80 -9.19 -16.09
N ARG A 264 9.27 -10.41 -16.36
CA ARG A 264 8.57 -11.39 -17.22
C ARG A 264 7.23 -11.82 -16.66
N THR A 265 7.18 -12.24 -15.39
CA THR A 265 5.96 -12.77 -14.75
C THR A 265 4.82 -11.76 -14.76
N ALA A 266 5.12 -10.47 -14.54
CA ALA A 266 4.14 -9.39 -14.54
C ALA A 266 3.64 -9.00 -15.95
N THR A 267 4.42 -9.28 -17.00
CA THR A 267 4.28 -8.66 -18.32
C THR A 267 3.90 -9.62 -19.45
N GLU A 268 4.45 -10.84 -19.47
CA GLU A 268 4.25 -11.78 -20.58
C GLU A 268 2.78 -12.19 -20.77
N THR A 269 2.04 -12.36 -19.66
CA THR A 269 0.62 -12.73 -19.71
C THR A 269 -0.20 -11.66 -20.40
N THR A 270 -0.01 -10.38 -20.03
CA THR A 270 -0.69 -9.26 -20.69
C THR A 270 -0.29 -9.11 -22.14
N LEU A 271 0.99 -9.30 -22.49
CA LEU A 271 1.44 -9.24 -23.88
C LEU A 271 0.72 -10.28 -24.75
N ASN A 272 0.62 -11.52 -24.26
CA ASN A 272 -0.11 -12.59 -24.94
C ASN A 272 -1.61 -12.28 -25.07
N ILE A 273 -2.22 -11.65 -24.06
CA ILE A 273 -3.62 -11.19 -24.13
C ILE A 273 -3.79 -10.15 -25.23
N ILE A 274 -2.94 -9.12 -25.26
CA ILE A 274 -2.99 -8.06 -26.28
C ILE A 274 -2.87 -8.63 -27.70
N ASP A 275 -2.04 -9.66 -27.89
CA ASP A 275 -1.89 -10.36 -29.17
C ASP A 275 -3.11 -11.22 -29.56
N ALA A 276 -3.94 -11.60 -28.60
CA ALA A 276 -5.18 -12.32 -28.85
C ALA A 276 -6.38 -11.40 -29.16
N LEU A 277 -6.28 -10.10 -28.87
CA LEU A 277 -7.39 -9.15 -29.04
C LEU A 277 -7.54 -8.68 -30.50
N PRO A 278 -8.78 -8.51 -30.99
CA PRO A 278 -9.02 -7.91 -32.30
C PRO A 278 -8.76 -6.39 -32.28
N PRO A 279 -8.40 -5.76 -33.41
CA PRO A 279 -8.13 -4.32 -33.49
C PRO A 279 -9.28 -3.44 -32.97
N ASN A 280 -10.50 -3.92 -33.08
CA ASN A 280 -11.74 -3.27 -32.64
C ASN A 280 -11.76 -2.99 -31.12
N MET A 281 -10.90 -3.66 -30.34
CA MET A 281 -10.76 -3.46 -28.91
C MET A 281 -9.87 -2.26 -28.54
N GLU A 282 -9.27 -1.58 -29.52
CA GLU A 282 -8.33 -0.49 -29.30
C GLU A 282 -8.85 0.59 -28.36
N TYR A 283 -10.11 1.03 -28.52
CA TYR A 283 -10.71 2.01 -27.61
C TYR A 283 -10.81 1.49 -26.17
N ARG A 284 -11.17 0.22 -25.96
CA ARG A 284 -11.34 -0.35 -24.61
C ARG A 284 -9.99 -0.56 -23.94
N VAL A 285 -9.00 -1.01 -24.70
CA VAL A 285 -7.60 -1.07 -24.24
C VAL A 285 -7.12 0.33 -23.84
N ARG A 286 -7.38 1.36 -24.65
CA ARG A 286 -7.06 2.75 -24.30
C ARG A 286 -7.63 3.15 -22.95
N THR A 287 -8.92 2.93 -22.73
CA THR A 287 -9.58 3.33 -21.47
C THR A 287 -9.01 2.60 -20.25
N LEU A 288 -8.64 1.33 -20.38
CA LEU A 288 -7.99 0.57 -19.31
C LEU A 288 -6.58 1.06 -19.05
N VAL A 289 -5.81 1.38 -20.10
CA VAL A 289 -4.45 1.91 -19.97
C VAL A 289 -4.47 3.31 -19.34
N GLU A 290 -5.34 4.20 -19.79
CA GLU A 290 -5.53 5.54 -19.21
C GLU A 290 -5.93 5.47 -17.72
N LEU A 291 -6.81 4.53 -17.36
CA LEU A 291 -7.14 4.27 -15.97
C LEU A 291 -5.93 3.73 -15.20
N GLY A 292 -5.14 2.85 -15.80
CA GLY A 292 -3.90 2.34 -15.22
C GLY A 292 -2.87 3.43 -14.92
N ILE A 293 -2.71 4.39 -15.84
CA ILE A 293 -1.90 5.61 -15.68
C ILE A 293 -2.42 6.44 -14.50
N LYS A 294 -3.74 6.70 -14.46
CA LYS A 294 -4.39 7.44 -13.37
C LYS A 294 -4.21 6.77 -12.01
N ILE A 295 -4.27 5.44 -11.95
CA ILE A 295 -4.04 4.67 -10.72
C ILE A 295 -2.57 4.80 -10.29
N SER A 296 -1.64 4.69 -11.24
CA SER A 296 -0.20 4.70 -10.95
C SER A 296 0.30 6.01 -10.32
N SER A 297 -0.37 7.13 -10.61
CA SER A 297 -0.05 8.43 -10.04
C SER A 297 -0.45 8.55 -8.56
N ASN A 298 -1.26 7.62 -8.04
CA ASN A 298 -1.69 7.60 -6.64
C ASN A 298 -0.89 6.57 -5.82
N LYS A 299 0.33 6.95 -5.39
CA LYS A 299 1.24 6.06 -4.66
C LYS A 299 0.68 5.53 -3.33
N GLY A 300 -0.12 6.33 -2.62
CA GLY A 300 -0.75 5.92 -1.35
C GLY A 300 -1.74 4.77 -1.53
N LEU A 301 -2.40 4.72 -2.68
CA LEU A 301 -3.33 3.66 -3.05
C LEU A 301 -2.61 2.35 -3.39
N LEU A 302 -1.50 2.43 -4.15
CA LEU A 302 -0.69 1.26 -4.53
C LEU A 302 -0.10 0.51 -3.33
N LYS A 303 0.19 1.23 -2.23
CA LYS A 303 0.71 0.64 -0.99
C LYS A 303 -0.34 -0.14 -0.16
N LYS A 304 -1.64 -0.08 -0.50
CA LYS A 304 -2.76 -0.63 0.29
C LYS A 304 -3.46 -1.85 -0.34
N ASP A 305 -2.68 -2.78 -0.91
CA ASP A 305 -3.18 -3.99 -1.62
C ASP A 305 -4.23 -3.66 -2.70
N PHE A 306 -3.93 -2.64 -3.52
CA PHE A 306 -4.89 -2.17 -4.52
C PHE A 306 -5.21 -3.24 -5.56
N ALA A 307 -4.23 -3.97 -6.10
CA ALA A 307 -4.50 -4.97 -7.11
C ALA A 307 -5.33 -6.13 -6.54
N GLY A 308 -5.09 -6.52 -5.29
CA GLY A 308 -5.90 -7.49 -4.56
C GLY A 308 -7.35 -7.04 -4.40
N ARG A 309 -7.58 -5.77 -4.02
CA ARG A 309 -8.94 -5.19 -3.90
C ARG A 309 -9.68 -5.10 -5.23
N VAL A 310 -8.98 -4.68 -6.29
CA VAL A 310 -9.53 -4.64 -7.65
C VAL A 310 -9.89 -6.04 -8.12
N TYR A 311 -9.00 -7.01 -7.88
CA TYR A 311 -9.26 -8.41 -8.19
C TYR A 311 -10.50 -8.90 -7.44
N HIS A 312 -10.51 -8.88 -6.10
CA HIS A 312 -11.64 -9.37 -5.30
C HIS A 312 -12.95 -8.66 -5.64
N GLY A 313 -12.93 -7.35 -5.86
CA GLY A 313 -14.12 -6.57 -6.19
C GLY A 313 -14.71 -6.89 -7.57
N ILE A 314 -13.95 -7.49 -8.48
CA ILE A 314 -14.39 -7.82 -9.85
C ILE A 314 -14.62 -9.31 -9.98
N THR A 315 -13.66 -10.13 -9.58
CA THR A 315 -13.74 -11.58 -9.70
C THR A 315 -14.64 -12.18 -8.64
N GLY A 316 -14.64 -11.64 -7.42
CA GLY A 316 -15.60 -12.01 -6.37
C GLY A 316 -17.03 -11.72 -6.78
N ASP A 317 -17.31 -10.55 -7.37
CA ASP A 317 -18.63 -10.18 -7.88
C ASP A 317 -19.11 -11.11 -9.01
N ILE A 318 -18.20 -11.55 -9.89
CA ILE A 318 -18.51 -12.48 -10.98
C ILE A 318 -18.70 -13.91 -10.45
N ALA A 319 -17.86 -14.35 -9.51
CA ALA A 319 -17.90 -15.67 -8.88
C ALA A 319 -19.16 -15.84 -7.99
N LEU A 320 -19.50 -14.85 -7.17
CA LEU A 320 -20.72 -14.82 -6.35
C LEU A 320 -21.99 -14.86 -7.21
N ARG A 321 -22.03 -14.07 -8.31
CA ARG A 321 -23.17 -14.09 -9.25
C ARG A 321 -23.36 -15.44 -9.95
N LYS A 322 -22.36 -16.32 -9.94
CA LYS A 322 -22.36 -17.60 -10.65
C LYS A 322 -22.20 -18.83 -9.73
N GLY A 323 -22.13 -18.63 -8.40
CA GLY A 323 -22.11 -19.72 -7.42
C GLY A 323 -20.77 -20.44 -7.26
N PHE A 324 -19.66 -19.75 -7.55
CA PHE A 324 -18.31 -20.32 -7.53
C PHE A 324 -17.60 -20.06 -6.19
N ALA A 325 -16.98 -21.10 -5.63
CA ALA A 325 -16.38 -21.07 -4.29
C ALA A 325 -14.87 -20.78 -4.34
N THR A 326 -14.49 -19.56 -4.70
CA THR A 326 -13.12 -19.08 -4.49
C THR A 326 -13.00 -18.57 -3.05
N PHE A 327 -12.43 -19.39 -2.15
CA PHE A 327 -12.16 -18.98 -0.78
C PHE A 327 -10.95 -18.04 -0.74
N TYR A 328 -11.21 -16.73 -0.71
CA TYR A 328 -10.16 -15.72 -0.55
C TYR A 328 -9.92 -15.42 0.93
N THR A 329 -8.68 -15.12 1.30
CA THR A 329 -8.37 -14.55 2.61
C THR A 329 -8.70 -13.06 2.55
N GLU A 330 -9.61 -12.60 3.41
CA GLU A 330 -9.91 -11.17 3.50
C GLU A 330 -8.67 -10.37 3.91
N VAL A 331 -8.50 -9.17 3.34
CA VAL A 331 -7.35 -8.30 3.60
C VAL A 331 -7.10 -8.09 5.11
N PRO A 332 -8.11 -7.77 5.96
CA PRO A 332 -7.87 -7.60 7.39
C PRO A 332 -7.36 -8.87 8.07
N ALA A 333 -7.85 -10.05 7.66
CA ALA A 333 -7.41 -11.33 8.20
C ALA A 333 -5.96 -11.63 7.82
N ALA A 334 -5.57 -11.35 6.57
CA ALA A 334 -4.20 -11.54 6.11
C ALA A 334 -3.20 -10.67 6.91
N TYR A 335 -3.51 -9.38 7.12
CA TYR A 335 -2.67 -8.48 7.88
C TYR A 335 -2.56 -8.86 9.36
N LEU A 336 -3.67 -9.34 9.96
CA LEU A 336 -3.66 -9.86 11.33
C LEU A 336 -2.74 -11.09 11.44
N LEU A 337 -2.95 -12.09 10.59
CA LEU A 337 -2.17 -13.33 10.59
C LEU A 337 -0.69 -13.07 10.34
N ALA A 338 -0.36 -12.26 9.35
CA ALA A 338 1.02 -11.86 9.04
C ALA A 338 1.70 -11.17 10.23
N THR A 339 1.00 -10.23 10.89
CA THR A 339 1.54 -9.53 12.07
C THR A 339 1.80 -10.49 13.22
N LEU A 340 0.85 -11.37 13.53
CA LEU A 340 1.01 -12.37 14.59
C LEU A 340 2.14 -13.35 14.29
N ALA A 341 2.25 -13.82 13.04
CA ALA A 341 3.31 -14.72 12.61
C ALA A 341 4.69 -14.07 12.74
N VAL A 342 4.86 -12.83 12.26
CA VAL A 342 6.13 -12.09 12.39
C VAL A 342 6.50 -11.86 13.85
N HIS A 343 5.54 -11.46 14.69
CA HIS A 343 5.79 -11.26 16.12
C HIS A 343 6.21 -12.55 16.81
N SER A 344 5.52 -13.66 16.52
CA SER A 344 5.86 -14.98 17.09
C SER A 344 7.24 -15.47 16.61
N LEU A 345 7.52 -15.39 15.31
CA LEU A 345 8.79 -15.82 14.71
C LEU A 345 10.01 -15.08 15.28
N LEU A 346 9.82 -13.82 15.67
CA LEU A 346 10.86 -12.96 16.21
C LEU A 346 10.82 -12.83 17.74
N ASN A 347 9.96 -13.60 18.41
CA ASN A 347 9.74 -13.59 19.87
C ASN A 347 9.39 -12.20 20.44
N LEU A 348 8.67 -11.38 19.65
CA LEU A 348 8.19 -10.06 20.02
C LEU A 348 6.81 -10.11 20.72
N ASP A 349 6.20 -11.28 20.81
CA ASP A 349 5.07 -11.58 21.69
C ASP A 349 5.48 -11.53 23.18
N LYS A 350 6.77 -11.75 23.46
CA LYS A 350 7.35 -11.79 24.82
C LYS A 350 8.26 -10.62 25.13
N ARG A 351 8.64 -9.82 24.13
CA ARG A 351 9.60 -8.74 24.26
C ARG A 351 9.10 -7.51 23.52
N ASP A 352 9.07 -6.39 24.21
CA ASP A 352 8.72 -5.12 23.59
C ASP A 352 9.91 -4.60 22.77
N VAL A 353 9.65 -4.29 21.50
CA VAL A 353 10.67 -3.81 20.56
C VAL A 353 11.38 -2.56 21.05
N ARG A 354 10.73 -1.73 21.89
CA ARG A 354 11.28 -0.46 22.40
C ARG A 354 12.40 -0.63 23.41
N TYR A 355 12.46 -1.77 24.09
CA TYR A 355 13.42 -2.00 25.18
C TYR A 355 14.64 -2.82 24.77
N LEU A 356 14.77 -3.15 23.49
CA LEU A 356 15.93 -3.85 22.95
C LEU A 356 17.20 -2.98 23.04
N SER A 357 18.37 -3.61 23.08
CA SER A 357 19.64 -2.92 22.83
C SER A 357 19.80 -2.59 21.35
N ARG A 358 20.68 -1.64 21.02
CA ARG A 358 21.00 -1.30 19.63
C ARG A 358 21.59 -2.51 18.89
N GLU A 359 22.43 -3.33 19.53
CA GLU A 359 22.94 -4.56 18.90
C GLU A 359 21.83 -5.60 18.69
N GLU A 360 20.89 -5.75 19.62
CA GLU A 360 19.75 -6.66 19.46
C GLU A 360 18.84 -6.23 18.31
N ALA A 361 18.60 -4.91 18.18
CA ALA A 361 17.82 -4.35 17.09
C ALA A 361 18.48 -4.57 15.73
N LEU A 362 19.80 -4.34 15.63
CA LEU A 362 20.56 -4.64 14.40
C LEU A 362 20.50 -6.12 14.03
N LYS A 363 20.66 -7.01 15.01
CA LYS A 363 20.52 -8.47 14.78
C LYS A 363 19.13 -8.85 14.29
N LEU A 364 18.07 -8.21 14.80
CA LEU A 364 16.72 -8.44 14.30
C LEU A 364 16.52 -7.92 12.88
N VAL A 365 17.10 -6.77 12.53
CA VAL A 365 17.06 -6.25 11.16
C VAL A 365 17.75 -7.20 10.18
N GLU A 366 18.94 -7.70 10.51
CA GLU A 366 19.61 -8.70 9.67
C GLU A 366 18.78 -9.98 9.57
N LYS A 367 18.20 -10.44 10.69
CA LYS A 367 17.28 -11.58 10.68
C LYS A 367 16.06 -11.32 9.78
N ILE A 368 15.51 -10.10 9.73
CA ILE A 368 14.41 -9.75 8.83
C ILE A 368 14.80 -9.94 7.37
N LYS A 369 16.00 -9.50 6.97
CA LYS A 369 16.51 -9.68 5.59
C LYS A 369 16.63 -11.16 5.21
N ASP A 370 16.93 -12.02 6.17
CA ASP A 370 17.09 -13.46 5.96
C ASP A 370 15.78 -14.28 6.03
N ILE A 371 14.68 -13.68 6.50
CA ILE A 371 13.39 -14.38 6.61
C ILE A 371 12.89 -14.81 5.24
N LYS A 372 12.43 -16.07 5.18
CA LYS A 372 11.78 -16.64 4.00
C LYS A 372 10.28 -16.78 4.27
N VAL A 373 9.46 -16.15 3.45
CA VAL A 373 8.00 -16.24 3.44
C VAL A 373 7.58 -16.95 2.17
N GLY A 374 6.84 -18.05 2.31
CA GLY A 374 6.33 -18.82 1.18
C GLY A 374 4.82 -18.93 1.23
N ASP A 375 4.17 -18.73 0.08
CA ASP A 375 2.77 -19.07 -0.14
C ASP A 375 2.67 -19.91 -1.42
N PHE A 376 2.29 -21.17 -1.27
CA PHE A 376 2.29 -22.16 -2.36
C PHE A 376 0.94 -22.30 -3.07
N ALA A 377 -0.03 -21.46 -2.71
CA ALA A 377 -1.28 -21.26 -3.42
C ALA A 377 -1.65 -19.77 -3.35
N CYS A 378 -0.73 -18.93 -3.85
CA CYS A 378 -0.69 -17.52 -3.47
C CYS A 378 -1.85 -16.68 -3.99
N GLY A 379 -2.58 -17.13 -5.00
CA GLY A 379 -3.73 -16.41 -5.54
C GLY A 379 -3.35 -14.99 -5.97
N SER A 380 -4.01 -13.98 -5.39
CA SER A 380 -3.71 -12.57 -5.62
C SER A 380 -2.48 -12.05 -4.85
N GLY A 381 -1.91 -12.86 -3.96
CA GLY A 381 -0.71 -12.53 -3.19
C GLY A 381 -0.99 -11.78 -1.89
N THR A 382 -2.26 -11.66 -1.45
CA THR A 382 -2.64 -10.86 -0.27
C THR A 382 -1.91 -11.28 1.02
N LEU A 383 -1.66 -12.57 1.26
CA LEU A 383 -0.88 -13.02 2.42
C LEU A 383 0.60 -12.66 2.32
N LEU A 384 1.17 -12.70 1.11
CA LEU A 384 2.56 -12.33 0.86
C LEU A 384 2.78 -10.82 1.03
N THR A 385 1.89 -9.98 0.49
CA THR A 385 1.96 -8.52 0.65
C THR A 385 1.70 -8.10 2.11
N ALA A 386 0.81 -8.79 2.82
CA ALA A 386 0.61 -8.60 4.25
C ALA A 386 1.87 -8.96 5.07
N SER A 387 2.53 -10.08 4.72
CA SER A 387 3.77 -10.51 5.36
C SER A 387 4.92 -9.54 5.11
N TYR A 388 5.09 -9.09 3.86
CA TYR A 388 6.01 -8.01 3.51
C TYR A 388 5.76 -6.76 4.36
N SER A 389 4.50 -6.31 4.43
CA SER A 389 4.11 -5.11 5.19
C SER A 389 4.43 -5.26 6.67
N ALA A 390 4.17 -6.42 7.27
CA ALA A 390 4.46 -6.69 8.68
C ALA A 390 5.97 -6.65 8.98
N LEU A 391 6.79 -7.26 8.12
CA LEU A 391 8.26 -7.25 8.24
C LEU A 391 8.84 -5.85 8.05
N MET A 392 8.38 -5.11 7.03
CA MET A 392 8.81 -3.75 6.77
C MET A 392 8.42 -2.79 7.90
N ARG A 393 7.20 -2.93 8.42
CA ARG A 393 6.77 -2.14 9.59
C ARG A 393 7.68 -2.38 10.78
N LEU A 394 8.06 -3.63 11.03
CA LEU A 394 8.98 -3.97 12.10
C LEU A 394 10.39 -3.39 11.85
N ALA A 395 10.94 -3.51 10.64
CA ALA A 395 12.24 -2.93 10.29
C ALA A 395 12.25 -1.40 10.48
N THR A 396 11.19 -0.73 10.07
CA THR A 396 10.98 0.71 10.27
C THR A 396 10.88 1.07 11.76
N MET A 397 10.15 0.29 12.56
CA MET A 397 10.10 0.46 14.02
C MET A 397 11.48 0.29 14.67
N LEU A 398 12.24 -0.74 14.26
CA LEU A 398 13.58 -1.00 14.77
C LEU A 398 14.54 0.14 14.43
N ARG A 399 14.48 0.64 13.18
CA ARG A 399 15.25 1.81 12.74
C ARG A 399 15.01 3.01 13.64
N TYR A 400 13.73 3.27 13.91
CA TYR A 400 13.30 4.43 14.68
C TYR A 400 13.69 4.33 16.16
N TYR A 401 13.26 3.26 16.85
CA TYR A 401 13.47 3.14 18.30
C TYR A 401 14.93 2.96 18.71
N HIS A 402 15.78 2.47 17.79
CA HIS A 402 17.18 2.15 18.09
C HIS A 402 18.19 3.00 17.34
N TYR A 403 17.73 4.12 16.74
CA TYR A 403 18.59 5.10 16.05
C TYR A 403 19.51 4.47 15.00
N LEU A 404 18.95 3.59 14.18
CA LEU A 404 19.69 2.96 13.09
C LEU A 404 19.63 3.85 11.84
N GLU A 405 20.10 5.09 11.93
CA GLU A 405 19.93 6.08 10.85
C GLU A 405 20.54 5.61 9.53
N ASP A 406 21.65 4.88 9.61
CA ASP A 406 22.35 4.25 8.48
C ASP A 406 21.59 3.06 7.85
N LEU A 407 20.52 2.56 8.49
CA LEU A 407 19.73 1.46 7.95
C LEU A 407 18.93 1.93 6.74
N ASN A 408 19.26 1.38 5.59
CA ASN A 408 18.50 1.59 4.37
C ASN A 408 17.25 0.69 4.33
N ILE A 409 16.09 1.27 4.62
CA ILE A 409 14.80 0.55 4.60
C ILE A 409 14.44 0.08 3.20
N ASP A 410 14.75 0.83 2.15
CA ASP A 410 14.50 0.42 0.77
C ASP A 410 15.31 -0.83 0.42
N GLU A 411 16.53 -0.94 0.94
CA GLU A 411 17.36 -2.14 0.76
C GLU A 411 16.81 -3.35 1.52
N VAL A 412 16.24 -3.15 2.72
CA VAL A 412 15.52 -4.22 3.44
C VAL A 412 14.32 -4.69 2.63
N GLY A 413 13.49 -3.76 2.14
CA GLY A 413 12.31 -4.08 1.33
C GLY A 413 12.67 -4.78 0.03
N LYS A 414 13.73 -4.32 -0.64
CA LYS A 414 14.27 -4.95 -1.85
C LYS A 414 14.70 -6.39 -1.58
N ASN A 415 15.52 -6.63 -0.55
CA ASN A 415 15.95 -7.98 -0.18
C ASN A 415 14.77 -8.90 0.16
N LEU A 416 13.77 -8.39 0.88
CA LEU A 416 12.57 -9.16 1.20
C LEU A 416 11.83 -9.63 -0.06
N ILE A 417 11.71 -8.79 -1.10
CA ILE A 417 11.00 -9.18 -2.33
C ILE A 417 11.88 -10.06 -3.24
N GLU A 418 13.14 -9.69 -3.41
CA GLU A 418 14.06 -10.39 -4.33
C GLU A 418 14.56 -11.72 -3.80
N GLU A 419 14.64 -11.89 -2.47
CA GLU A 419 15.21 -13.08 -1.83
C GLU A 419 14.31 -13.68 -0.74
N GLY A 420 13.42 -12.90 -0.13
CA GLY A 420 12.66 -13.32 1.05
C GLY A 420 11.30 -13.94 0.72
N ILE A 421 10.61 -13.43 -0.30
CA ILE A 421 9.21 -13.74 -0.57
C ILE A 421 9.10 -14.66 -1.79
N TYR A 422 8.39 -15.78 -1.60
CA TYR A 422 8.15 -16.79 -2.62
C TYR A 422 6.65 -17.02 -2.79
N GLY A 423 6.15 -16.77 -3.99
CA GLY A 423 4.77 -17.07 -4.37
C GLY A 423 4.73 -18.18 -5.41
N ILE A 424 3.92 -19.20 -5.17
CA ILE A 424 3.65 -20.23 -6.16
C ILE A 424 2.14 -20.35 -6.34
N ASP A 425 1.72 -20.43 -7.60
CA ASP A 425 0.34 -20.74 -7.94
C ASP A 425 0.28 -21.64 -9.17
N ALA A 426 -0.79 -22.41 -9.31
CA ALA A 426 -1.03 -23.21 -10.50
C ALA A 426 -1.52 -22.35 -11.69
N LEU A 427 -2.10 -21.19 -11.41
CA LEU A 427 -2.76 -20.34 -12.37
C LEU A 427 -1.86 -19.17 -12.75
N ARG A 428 -1.58 -19.02 -14.06
CA ARG A 428 -0.66 -17.99 -14.56
C ARG A 428 -1.12 -16.57 -14.21
N TYR A 429 -2.42 -16.34 -14.22
CA TYR A 429 -2.98 -15.03 -13.87
C TYR A 429 -2.79 -14.71 -12.38
N ALA A 430 -2.85 -15.70 -11.48
CA ALA A 430 -2.66 -15.52 -10.05
C ALA A 430 -1.21 -15.11 -9.75
N SER A 431 -0.26 -15.85 -10.32
CA SER A 431 1.17 -15.50 -10.26
C SER A 431 1.44 -14.09 -10.79
N GLN A 432 0.81 -13.70 -11.90
CA GLN A 432 0.95 -12.35 -12.45
C GLN A 432 0.45 -11.27 -11.49
N ILE A 433 -0.76 -11.43 -10.94
CA ILE A 433 -1.34 -10.46 -9.99
C ILE A 433 -0.46 -10.35 -8.76
N THR A 434 0.00 -11.48 -8.21
CA THR A 434 0.90 -11.53 -7.06
C THR A 434 2.21 -10.77 -7.34
N ALA A 435 2.85 -10.99 -8.49
CA ALA A 435 4.08 -10.29 -8.87
C ALA A 435 3.87 -8.77 -8.95
N ILE A 436 2.81 -8.34 -9.65
CA ILE A 436 2.45 -6.91 -9.74
C ILE A 436 2.21 -6.33 -8.34
N ASN A 437 1.48 -7.04 -7.49
CA ASN A 437 1.18 -6.60 -6.13
C ASN A 437 2.45 -6.39 -5.29
N LEU A 438 3.39 -7.33 -5.34
CA LEU A 438 4.67 -7.24 -4.64
C LEU A 438 5.51 -6.06 -5.14
N ALA A 439 5.56 -5.84 -6.45
CA ALA A 439 6.32 -4.72 -7.00
C ALA A 439 5.69 -3.36 -6.67
N LEU A 440 4.36 -3.25 -6.68
CA LEU A 440 3.65 -2.00 -6.36
C LEU A 440 3.77 -1.60 -4.88
N ILE A 441 3.85 -2.57 -3.96
CA ILE A 441 4.04 -2.31 -2.53
C ILE A 441 5.50 -2.14 -2.13
N GLY A 442 6.41 -2.70 -2.93
CA GLY A 442 7.84 -2.70 -2.71
C GLY A 442 8.52 -1.38 -3.05
N PRO A 443 9.84 -1.26 -2.79
CA PRO A 443 10.62 -0.15 -3.29
C PRO A 443 10.72 -0.22 -4.83
N SER A 444 10.81 0.94 -5.47
CA SER A 444 10.77 1.06 -6.94
C SER A 444 12.02 0.54 -7.69
N ASN A 445 12.97 -0.11 -7.01
CA ASN A 445 14.25 -0.58 -7.54
C ASN A 445 14.46 -2.10 -7.41
N ILE A 446 13.36 -2.85 -7.31
CA ILE A 446 13.34 -4.30 -7.39
C ILE A 446 13.76 -4.71 -8.80
N ALA A 447 14.55 -5.76 -8.94
CA ALA A 447 14.99 -6.33 -10.20
C ALA A 447 14.29 -7.67 -10.50
N ARG A 448 13.77 -8.35 -9.48
CA ARG A 448 13.08 -9.64 -9.62
C ARG A 448 12.08 -9.93 -8.51
N GLU A 449 11.06 -10.71 -8.81
CA GLU A 449 10.17 -11.33 -7.83
C GLU A 449 10.26 -12.86 -7.94
N ASN A 450 10.26 -13.58 -6.80
CA ASN A 450 10.23 -15.06 -6.79
C ASN A 450 8.80 -15.58 -6.85
N VAL A 451 8.05 -15.17 -7.88
CA VAL A 451 6.68 -15.60 -8.12
C VAL A 451 6.64 -16.52 -9.33
N TYR A 452 6.18 -17.75 -9.11
CA TYR A 452 6.22 -18.81 -10.10
C TYR A 452 4.83 -19.37 -10.38
N THR A 453 4.60 -19.68 -11.65
CA THR A 453 3.47 -20.53 -12.04
C THR A 453 3.97 -21.96 -12.18
N ILE A 454 3.42 -22.88 -11.39
CA ILE A 454 3.65 -24.31 -11.58
C ILE A 454 2.55 -24.89 -12.47
N TYR A 455 2.95 -25.61 -13.51
CA TYR A 455 1.99 -26.22 -14.40
C TYR A 455 1.52 -27.55 -13.81
N LEU A 456 0.26 -27.62 -13.39
CA LEU A 456 -0.33 -28.90 -13.00
C LEU A 456 -0.65 -29.73 -14.25
N GLY A 457 -0.09 -30.93 -14.32
CA GLY A 457 -0.50 -32.01 -15.20
C GLY A 457 0.51 -32.40 -16.31
N TYR A 458 0.03 -33.02 -17.38
CA TYR A 458 0.87 -33.68 -18.39
C TYR A 458 1.10 -32.79 -19.62
N ILE A 459 2.36 -32.38 -19.85
CA ILE A 459 2.77 -31.59 -21.00
C ILE A 459 3.01 -32.55 -22.19
N PRO A 460 2.10 -32.62 -23.19
CA PRO A 460 2.18 -33.63 -24.24
C PRO A 460 3.43 -33.46 -25.11
N ASP A 461 3.75 -32.21 -25.45
CA ASP A 461 4.90 -31.85 -26.29
C ASP A 461 6.26 -32.19 -25.64
N LYS A 462 6.27 -32.37 -24.31
CA LYS A 462 7.48 -32.70 -23.54
C LYS A 462 7.47 -34.13 -23.00
N ASN A 463 6.40 -34.89 -23.21
CA ASN A 463 6.16 -36.22 -22.63
C ASN A 463 6.53 -36.27 -21.12
N LYS A 464 6.16 -35.23 -20.36
CA LYS A 464 6.51 -35.08 -18.94
C LYS A 464 5.28 -34.69 -18.13
N ILE A 465 5.10 -35.37 -17.00
CA ILE A 465 4.18 -34.97 -15.93
C ILE A 465 4.90 -33.91 -15.10
N TRP A 466 4.31 -32.73 -14.96
CA TRP A 466 4.71 -31.73 -13.99
C TRP A 466 3.71 -31.80 -12.82
N LEU A 467 4.25 -32.07 -11.63
CA LEU A 467 3.54 -32.01 -10.34
C LEU A 467 3.84 -30.68 -9.69
#